data_AF-A0A6G3ZI24-F1
#
_entry.id   AF-A0A6G3ZI24-F1
#
_cell.length_a   1.000
_cell.length_b   1.000
_cell.length_c   1.000
_cell.angle_alpha   90.00
_cell.angle_beta   90.00
_cell.angle_gamma   90.00
#
_symmetry.space_group_name_H-M   'P 1'
#
loop_
_entity.id
_entity.type
_entity.pdbx_description
1 polymer ?
#
loop_
_entity_poly.entity_id
_entity_poly.type
_entity_poly.pdbx_seq_one_letter_code
_entity_poly.pdbx_strand_id
1 'polypeptide(L)' 'MSDECARCGAVVPSGEWHPVKTVRDDEGRVVIHDFCCEACRSAWLAERNADD' A
#
# COMPACT_ATOMS: atom_id res chain seq x y z
N MET A 1 12.53 9.30 7.62
CA MET A 1 11.90 8.10 7.07
C MET A 1 10.74 8.61 6.25
N SER A 2 10.75 8.36 4.95
CA SER A 2 9.68 8.74 4.04
C SER A 2 9.03 7.45 3.60
N ASP A 3 7.74 7.30 3.82
CA ASP A 3 6.99 6.17 3.28
C ASP A 3 6.80 6.36 1.79
N GLU A 4 6.82 5.26 1.04
CA GLU A 4 6.65 5.25 -0.41
C GLU A 4 5.37 4.52 -0.77
N CYS A 5 4.64 5.05 -1.75
CA CYS A 5 3.42 4.44 -2.21
C CYS A 5 3.74 3.07 -2.80
N ALA A 6 3.19 2.01 -2.20
CA ALA A 6 3.43 0.64 -2.61
C ALA A 6 2.99 0.34 -4.06
N ARG A 7 2.18 1.23 -4.65
CA ARG A 7 1.72 1.11 -6.04
C ARG A 7 2.58 1.89 -7.04
N CYS A 8 2.80 3.18 -6.80
CA CYS A 8 3.42 4.08 -7.80
C CYS A 8 4.82 4.56 -7.41
N GLY A 9 5.32 4.21 -6.21
CA GLY A 9 6.62 4.65 -5.70
C GLY A 9 6.69 6.14 -5.34
N ALA A 10 5.59 6.87 -5.40
CA ALA A 10 5.57 8.27 -4.98
C ALA A 10 5.79 8.38 -3.47
N VAL A 11 6.54 9.40 -3.04
CA VAL A 11 6.72 9.71 -1.61
C VAL A 11 5.36 10.04 -0.99
N VAL A 12 5.04 9.35 0.11
CA VAL A 12 3.86 9.56 0.93
C VAL A 12 4.25 10.53 2.05
N PRO A 13 3.70 11.77 2.06
CA PRO A 13 4.05 12.76 3.08
C PRO A 13 3.57 12.32 4.47
N SER A 14 4.51 12.19 5.41
CA SER A 14 4.20 11.75 6.79
C SER A 14 3.43 12.78 7.64
N GLY A 15 3.09 13.94 7.07
CA GLY A 15 2.38 15.02 7.75
C GLY A 15 0.86 14.93 7.64
N GLU A 16 0.34 14.04 6.78
CA GLU A 16 -1.08 13.88 6.52
C GLU A 16 -1.47 12.41 6.69
N TRP A 17 -2.75 12.16 6.97
CA TRP A 17 -3.24 10.79 7.03
C TRP A 17 -3.32 10.23 5.60
N HIS A 18 -2.73 9.05 5.40
CA HIS A 18 -2.73 8.35 4.12
C HIS A 18 -3.40 6.98 4.22
N PRO A 19 -4.03 6.52 3.12
CA PRO A 19 -4.58 5.18 3.05
C PRO A 19 -3.47 4.13 3.19
N VAL A 20 -3.72 3.13 4.02
CA VAL A 20 -2.82 2.00 4.26
C VAL A 20 -3.52 0.66 4.04
N LYS A 21 -2.76 -0.38 3.72
CA LYS A 21 -3.23 -1.76 3.67
C LYS A 21 -2.28 -2.68 4.41
N THR A 22 -2.84 -3.45 5.32
CA THR A 22 -2.13 -4.52 6.01
C THR A 22 -2.33 -5.84 5.26
N VAL A 23 -1.25 -6.53 4.97
CA VAL A 23 -1.24 -7.89 4.40
C VAL A 23 -0.32 -8.79 5.19
N ARG A 24 -0.50 -10.11 5.04
CA ARG A 24 0.47 -11.10 5.50
C ARG A 24 1.33 -11.53 4.31
N ASP A 25 2.63 -11.54 4.50
CA ASP A 25 3.55 -12.14 3.52
C ASP A 25 3.52 -13.68 3.61
N ASP A 26 4.22 -14.34 2.69
CA ASP A 26 4.34 -15.81 2.64
C ASP A 26 5.01 -16.42 3.88
N GLU A 27 5.74 -15.63 4.67
CA GLU A 27 6.33 -16.03 5.95
C GLU A 27 5.37 -15.74 7.13
N GLY A 28 4.15 -15.28 6.86
CA GLY A 28 3.14 -14.95 7.85
C GLY A 28 3.39 -13.63 8.60
N ARG A 29 4.39 -12.84 8.20
CA ARG A 29 4.68 -11.54 8.81
C ARG A 29 3.67 -10.50 8.34
N VAL A 30 3.34 -9.59 9.25
CA VAL A 30 2.46 -8.46 8.95
C VAL A 30 3.27 -7.39 8.24
N VAL A 31 2.90 -7.10 7.00
CA VAL A 31 3.45 -6.01 6.19
C VAL A 31 2.39 -4.93 6.02
N ILE A 32 2.76 -3.68 6.26
CA ILE A 32 1.90 -2.51 6.06
C ILE A 32 2.40 -1.81 4.79
N HIS A 33 1.47 -1.52 3.89
CA HIS A 33 1.72 -0.80 2.66
C HIS A 33 0.99 0.55 2.68
N ASP A 34 1.74 1.62 2.44
CA ASP A 34 1.24 2.98 2.35
C ASP A 34 0.87 3.35 0.90
N PHE A 35 -0.12 4.22 0.75
CA PHE A 35 -0.59 4.69 -0.54
C PHE A 35 -0.78 6.19 -0.53
N CYS A 36 -0.32 6.87 -1.58
CA CYS A 36 -0.51 8.31 -1.70
C CYS A 36 -1.98 8.71 -1.84
N CYS A 37 -2.84 7.82 -2.34
CA CYS A 37 -4.27 8.06 -2.51
C CYS A 37 -5.10 6.76 -2.57
N GLU A 38 -6.42 6.90 -2.39
CA GLU A 38 -7.39 5.78 -2.45
C GLU A 38 -7.40 5.07 -3.80
N ALA A 39 -7.14 5.81 -4.90
CA ALA A 39 -7.05 5.22 -6.24
C ALA A 39 -5.87 4.25 -6.36
N CYS A 40 -4.70 4.62 -5.81
CA CYS A 40 -3.53 3.74 -5.79
C CYS A 40 -3.79 2.48 -4.95
N ARG A 41 -4.42 2.64 -3.78
CA ARG A 41 -4.81 1.51 -2.93
C ARG A 41 -5.79 0.58 -3.64
N SER A 42 -6.81 1.13 -4.28
CA SER A 42 -7.85 0.35 -4.97
C SER A 42 -7.28 -0.40 -6.18
N ALA A 43 -6.43 0.25 -6.97
CA ALA A 43 -5.76 -0.39 -8.10
C ALA A 43 -4.85 -1.54 -7.63
N TRP A 44 -4.06 -1.32 -6.60
CA TRP A 44 -3.20 -2.34 -6.01
C TRP A 44 -3.98 -3.54 -5.48
N LEU A 45 -5.16 -3.32 -4.87
CA LEU A 45 -6.05 -4.40 -4.44
C LEU A 45 -6.65 -5.17 -5.61
N ALA A 46 -7.04 -4.48 -6.69
CA ALA A 46 -7.57 -5.12 -7.88
C ALA A 46 -6.54 -6.03 -8.55
N GLU A 47 -5.27 -5.61 -8.61
CA GLU A 47 -4.18 -6.43 -9.14
C GLU A 47 -3.96 -7.71 -8.31
N ARG A 48 -4.09 -7.64 -6.98
CA ARG A 48 -3.92 -8.80 -6.11
C ARG A 48 -5.12 -9.75 -6.07
N ASN A 49 -6.33 -9.22 -6.23
CA ASN A 49 -7.54 -10.05 -6.28
C ASN A 49 -7.72 -10.72 -7.65
N ALA A 50 -7.05 -10.23 -8.70
CA ALA A 50 -7.04 -10.86 -10.02
C ALA A 50 -6.11 -12.08 -10.11
N ASP A 51 -5.36 -12.35 -9.04
CA ASP A 51 -4.45 -13.49 -8.88
C ASP A 51 -5.06 -14.63 -8.03
N ASP A 52 -6.38 -14.61 -7.79
CA ASP A 52 -7.16 -15.66 -7.10
C ASP A 52 -7.91 -16.57 -8.10
#